data_AF-A0A7X7E8K6-F1
#
_entry.id   AF-A0A7X7E8K6-F1
#
_cell.length_a   1.000
_cell.length_b   1.000
_cell.length_c   1.000
_cell.angle_alpha   90.00
_cell.angle_beta   90.00
_cell.angle_gamma   90.00
#
_symmetry.space_group_name_H-M   'P 1'
#
loop_
_entity.id
_entity.type
_entity.pdbx_description
1 polymer ?
#
loop_
_entity_poly.entity_id
_entity_poly.type
_entity_poly.pdbx_seq_one_letter_code
_entity_poly.pdbx_strand_id
1 'polypeptide(L)'
;MTEPHWQEFVSTLEPVFGDGRWPKPLHLLRALSFVAGDGQSPAAAARAQGTTLARLGKLMGAEDCLVDVLGLSWGDLDSGDIQRTRQMLGQLLVGRCAEMVFEDIYKEEMRTNQLDLVDLRESRSDTDYRVLNGSGRPIYRLNIKFHGSRFRRAAELVTLSPDDCFALATYKIYGALQKEAKEQLPYIFAIVGDPELGGEVVGDQLDDHVVTAAALVVRCPKASGKRDLEDSVVNYLVESDDQAYLAARARIERADWYVLSARRAQTLLREKLFERVYALRIRGFAKVFRGAELDMHFSLSQDLTPLRTFLRILKEEGQTKVAVMMTNGDL
;
A
#
# COMPACT_ATOMS: atom_id res chain seq x y z
N MET A 1 -1.48 -9.87 38.72
CA MET A 1 -2.72 -9.23 38.20
C MET A 1 -2.47 -9.07 36.73
N THR A 2 -3.26 -9.72 35.88
CA THR A 2 -3.22 -9.49 34.43
C THR A 2 -3.48 -8.00 34.20
N GLU A 3 -2.61 -7.34 33.44
CA GLU A 3 -2.85 -5.95 33.06
C GLU A 3 -4.25 -5.84 32.42
N PRO A 4 -5.01 -4.78 32.71
CA PRO A 4 -6.25 -4.51 32.01
C PRO A 4 -5.99 -4.56 30.50
N HIS A 5 -6.81 -5.30 29.78
CA HIS A 5 -6.73 -5.48 28.33
C HIS A 5 -6.60 -4.17 27.51
N TRP A 6 -7.00 -3.02 28.07
CA TRP A 6 -6.84 -1.71 27.45
C TRP A 6 -5.41 -1.12 27.62
N GLN A 7 -4.69 -1.46 28.69
CA GLN A 7 -3.31 -1.01 28.90
C GLN A 7 -2.39 -1.66 27.88
N GLU A 8 -2.50 -2.98 27.70
CA GLU A 8 -1.80 -3.75 26.66
C GLU A 8 -2.11 -3.21 25.26
N PHE A 9 -3.38 -2.88 24.99
CA PHE A 9 -3.77 -2.28 23.73
C PHE A 9 -3.08 -0.92 23.48
N VAL A 10 -3.03 -0.05 24.49
CA VAL A 10 -2.38 1.26 24.36
C VAL A 10 -0.87 1.10 24.24
N SER A 11 -0.23 0.24 25.05
CA SER A 11 1.22 0.02 24.99
C SER A 11 1.66 -0.56 23.66
N THR A 12 0.83 -1.39 23.02
CA THR A 12 1.08 -1.93 21.68
C THR A 12 1.05 -0.83 20.61
N LEU A 13 0.11 0.12 20.71
CA LEU A 13 -0.05 1.20 19.73
C LEU A 13 0.83 2.42 20.01
N GLU A 14 1.38 2.54 21.21
CA GLU A 14 2.26 3.64 21.58
C GLU A 14 3.52 3.77 20.73
N PRO A 15 4.30 2.70 20.46
CA PRO A 15 5.42 2.81 19.54
C PRO A 15 4.98 3.01 18.08
N VAL A 16 3.76 2.58 17.73
CA VAL A 16 3.21 2.73 16.36
C VAL A 16 2.91 4.18 16.02
N PHE A 17 2.29 4.91 16.94
CA PHE A 17 1.90 6.29 16.71
C PHE A 17 2.88 7.31 17.30
N GLY A 18 3.61 6.93 18.35
CA GLY A 18 4.46 7.84 19.13
C GLY A 18 3.73 9.15 19.47
N ASP A 19 4.41 10.27 19.21
CA ASP A 19 3.86 11.63 19.32
C ASP A 19 3.02 12.07 18.11
N GLY A 20 2.87 11.19 17.12
CA GLY A 20 2.04 11.38 15.96
C GLY A 20 0.54 11.44 16.28
N ARG A 21 -0.26 11.53 15.22
CA ARG A 21 -1.71 11.71 15.35
C ARG A 21 -2.40 10.36 15.57
N TRP A 22 -2.92 10.16 16.77
CA TRP A 22 -3.76 9.01 17.07
C TRP A 22 -5.15 9.13 16.42
N PRO A 23 -5.82 8.02 16.09
CA PRO A 23 -7.22 8.03 15.70
C PRO A 23 -8.10 8.59 16.83
N LYS A 24 -9.05 9.46 16.49
CA LYS A 24 -9.88 10.20 17.47
C LYS A 24 -10.50 9.35 18.59
N PRO A 25 -11.04 8.14 18.34
CA PRO A 25 -11.56 7.32 19.44
C PRO A 25 -10.48 6.94 20.47
N LEU A 26 -9.24 6.73 20.02
CA LEU A 26 -8.14 6.28 20.87
C LEU A 26 -7.56 7.37 21.77
N HIS A 27 -7.87 8.65 21.50
CA HIS A 27 -7.45 9.76 22.37
C HIS A 27 -7.91 9.57 23.82
N LEU A 28 -9.08 8.94 24.04
CA LEU A 28 -9.58 8.65 25.37
C LEU A 28 -8.75 7.58 26.09
N LEU A 29 -8.36 6.51 25.37
CA LEU A 29 -7.52 5.45 25.92
C LEU A 29 -6.09 5.96 26.20
N ARG A 30 -5.54 6.79 25.32
CA ARG A 30 -4.25 7.45 25.55
C ARG A 30 -4.29 8.46 26.69
N ALA A 31 -5.38 9.20 26.85
CA ALA A 31 -5.54 10.07 28.01
C ALA A 31 -5.63 9.26 29.31
N LEU A 32 -6.29 8.10 29.27
CA LEU A 32 -6.38 7.19 30.41
C LEU A 32 -5.01 6.60 30.79
N SER A 33 -4.16 6.27 29.81
CA SER A 33 -2.80 5.79 30.10
C SER A 33 -1.94 6.85 30.79
N PHE A 34 -2.08 8.14 30.43
CA PHE A 34 -1.37 9.22 31.12
C PHE A 34 -1.82 9.41 32.58
N VAL A 35 -3.10 9.16 32.88
CA VAL A 35 -3.60 9.20 34.27
C VAL A 35 -3.10 7.98 35.05
N ALA A 36 -3.17 6.80 34.46
CA ALA A 36 -2.85 5.54 35.13
C ALA A 36 -1.34 5.28 35.28
N GLY A 37 -0.55 5.65 34.28
CA GLY A 37 0.91 5.44 34.23
C GLY A 37 1.70 6.63 34.77
N ASP A 38 1.48 7.83 34.21
CA ASP A 38 2.30 9.01 34.54
C ASP A 38 1.80 9.79 35.77
N GLY A 39 0.66 9.37 36.35
CA GLY A 39 0.03 10.06 37.47
C GLY A 39 -0.49 11.47 37.13
N GLN A 40 -0.71 11.78 35.84
CA GLN A 40 -1.24 13.07 35.43
C GLN A 40 -2.65 13.28 35.99
N SER A 41 -2.99 14.52 36.37
CA SER A 41 -4.37 14.85 36.71
C SER A 41 -5.31 14.58 35.51
N PRO A 42 -6.52 14.04 35.71
CA PRO A 42 -7.46 13.77 34.62
C PRO A 42 -7.76 14.98 33.73
N ALA A 43 -7.78 16.19 34.30
CA ALA A 43 -8.00 17.42 33.55
C ALA A 43 -6.83 17.73 32.59
N ALA A 44 -5.58 17.52 33.03
CA ALA A 44 -4.40 17.72 32.21
C ALA A 44 -4.32 16.69 31.07
N ALA A 45 -4.52 15.41 31.38
CA ALA A 45 -4.50 14.34 30.40
C ALA A 45 -5.58 14.51 29.32
N ALA A 46 -6.81 14.88 29.72
CA ALA A 46 -7.90 15.15 28.78
C ALA A 46 -7.56 16.31 27.83
N ARG A 47 -6.96 17.39 28.35
CA ARG A 47 -6.54 18.54 27.54
C ARG A 47 -5.42 18.17 26.57
N ALA A 48 -4.41 17.44 27.03
CA ALA A 48 -3.27 17.03 26.21
C ALA A 48 -3.70 16.21 24.99
N GLN A 49 -4.68 15.32 25.17
CA GLN A 49 -5.19 14.45 24.09
C GLN A 49 -6.39 15.04 23.33
N GLY A 50 -6.79 16.28 23.60
CA GLY A 50 -7.90 16.92 22.90
C GLY A 50 -9.26 16.24 23.12
N THR A 51 -9.50 15.73 24.34
CA THR A 51 -10.80 15.20 24.79
C THR A 51 -11.34 16.03 25.96
N THR A 52 -12.42 15.60 26.63
CA THR A 52 -13.02 16.32 27.76
C THR A 52 -12.90 15.53 29.06
N LEU A 53 -12.77 16.25 30.18
CA LEU A 53 -12.73 15.66 31.53
C LEU A 53 -13.97 14.78 31.80
N ALA A 54 -15.15 15.21 31.36
CA ALA A 54 -16.37 14.44 31.52
C ALA A 54 -16.33 13.08 30.79
N ARG A 55 -15.79 13.05 29.56
CA ARG A 55 -15.66 11.81 28.79
C ARG A 55 -14.59 10.88 29.37
N LEU A 56 -13.45 11.43 29.80
CA LEU A 56 -12.40 10.66 30.46
C LEU A 56 -12.89 10.10 31.81
N GLY A 57 -13.58 10.91 32.62
CA GLY A 57 -14.16 10.47 33.88
C GLY A 57 -15.20 9.36 33.73
N LYS A 58 -16.03 9.41 32.66
CA LYS A 58 -16.94 8.30 32.32
C LYS A 58 -16.15 7.02 32.01
N LEU A 59 -15.08 7.12 31.23
CA LEU A 59 -14.26 5.98 30.86
C LEU A 59 -13.51 5.37 32.05
N MET A 60 -13.00 6.18 32.98
CA MET A 60 -12.34 5.72 34.20
C MET A 60 -13.24 4.86 35.10
N GLY A 61 -14.56 5.03 35.01
CA GLY A 61 -15.55 4.21 35.71
C GLY A 61 -16.16 3.09 34.86
N ALA A 62 -15.67 2.87 33.63
CA ALA A 62 -16.18 1.82 32.76
C ALA A 62 -15.65 0.45 33.18
N GLU A 63 -16.49 -0.57 33.05
CA GLU A 63 -16.11 -1.97 33.31
C GLU A 63 -15.08 -2.48 32.29
N ASP A 64 -15.30 -2.15 31.01
CA ASP A 64 -14.35 -2.41 29.93
C ASP A 64 -14.14 -1.12 29.11
N CYS A 65 -12.92 -0.59 29.19
CA CYS A 65 -12.54 0.64 28.51
C CYS A 65 -12.47 0.47 26.98
N LEU A 66 -12.10 -0.72 26.48
CA LEU A 66 -12.09 -0.99 25.04
C LEU A 66 -13.51 -1.03 24.49
N VAL A 67 -14.44 -1.67 25.20
CA VAL A 67 -15.85 -1.71 24.79
C VAL A 67 -16.48 -0.33 24.80
N ASP A 68 -16.24 0.52 25.81
CA ASP A 68 -16.84 1.87 25.83
C ASP A 68 -16.30 2.75 24.68
N VAL A 69 -15.02 2.60 24.31
CA VAL A 69 -14.35 3.41 23.27
C VAL A 69 -14.57 2.87 21.86
N LEU A 70 -14.30 1.58 21.64
CA LEU A 70 -14.31 0.92 20.34
C LEU A 70 -15.62 0.18 20.05
N GLY A 71 -16.42 -0.13 21.08
CA GLY A 71 -17.62 -0.96 20.96
C GLY A 71 -17.32 -2.45 20.88
N LEU A 72 -16.07 -2.85 21.08
CA LEU A 72 -15.56 -4.22 20.92
C LEU A 72 -14.42 -4.46 21.92
N SER A 73 -14.30 -5.69 22.38
CA SER A 73 -13.19 -6.24 23.17
C SER A 73 -12.34 -7.19 22.32
N TRP A 74 -11.20 -7.66 22.85
CA TRP A 74 -10.39 -8.68 22.20
C TRP A 74 -11.17 -9.96 21.87
N GLY A 75 -12.08 -10.37 22.76
CA GLY A 75 -12.89 -11.59 22.59
C GLY A 75 -13.98 -11.49 21.51
N ASP A 76 -14.26 -10.28 21.02
CA ASP A 76 -15.24 -10.05 19.95
C ASP A 76 -14.64 -10.23 18.55
N LEU A 77 -13.30 -10.34 18.44
CA LEU A 77 -12.63 -10.62 17.18
C LEU A 77 -12.67 -12.11 16.87
N ASP A 78 -13.14 -12.44 15.67
CA ASP A 78 -13.00 -13.80 15.15
C ASP A 78 -11.66 -14.00 14.42
N SER A 79 -11.29 -15.27 14.20
CA SER A 79 -10.06 -15.62 13.45
C SER A 79 -10.02 -15.03 12.04
N GLY A 80 -11.19 -14.79 11.42
CA GLY A 80 -11.28 -14.20 10.09
C GLY A 80 -10.99 -12.69 10.09
N ASP A 81 -11.35 -11.98 11.15
CA ASP A 81 -11.00 -10.57 11.35
C ASP A 81 -9.48 -10.40 11.50
N ILE A 82 -8.86 -11.25 12.32
CA ILE A 82 -7.40 -11.24 12.50
C ILE A 82 -6.69 -11.57 11.19
N GLN A 83 -7.10 -12.65 10.50
CA GLN A 83 -6.45 -13.06 9.25
C GLN A 83 -6.59 -12.00 8.15
N ARG A 84 -7.73 -11.32 8.04
CA ARG A 84 -7.93 -10.24 7.07
C ARG A 84 -7.03 -9.05 7.36
N THR A 85 -6.94 -8.61 8.61
CA THR A 85 -6.05 -7.52 9.01
C THR A 85 -4.59 -7.89 8.76
N ARG A 86 -4.19 -9.13 9.08
CA ARG A 86 -2.86 -9.66 8.82
C ARG A 86 -2.49 -9.58 7.34
N GLN A 87 -3.34 -10.12 6.47
CA GLN A 87 -3.13 -10.10 5.02
C GLN A 87 -3.06 -8.68 4.47
N MET A 88 -3.92 -7.79 4.98
CA MET A 88 -3.94 -6.37 4.59
C MET A 88 -2.64 -5.67 4.98
N LEU A 89 -2.20 -5.78 6.23
CA LEU A 89 -0.95 -5.16 6.70
C LEU A 89 0.25 -5.70 5.94
N GLY A 90 0.31 -7.02 5.72
CA GLY A 90 1.36 -7.62 4.89
C GLY A 90 1.37 -7.08 3.45
N GLN A 91 0.19 -6.90 2.84
CA GLN A 91 0.07 -6.33 1.50
C GLN A 91 0.55 -4.87 1.44
N LEU A 92 0.25 -4.08 2.46
CA LEU A 92 0.70 -2.68 2.55
C LEU A 92 2.21 -2.60 2.78
N LEU A 93 2.76 -3.43 3.66
CA LEU A 93 4.19 -3.48 3.94
C LEU A 93 5.00 -3.85 2.69
N VAL A 94 4.53 -4.83 1.93
CA VAL A 94 5.14 -5.21 0.65
C VAL A 94 5.08 -4.08 -0.37
N GLY A 95 3.94 -3.39 -0.47
CA GLY A 95 3.81 -2.18 -1.29
C GLY A 95 4.84 -1.12 -0.91
N ARG A 96 4.98 -0.85 0.39
CA ARG A 96 5.96 0.12 0.91
C ARG A 96 7.41 -0.29 0.60
N CYS A 97 7.75 -1.57 0.77
CA CYS A 97 9.07 -2.09 0.41
C CYS A 97 9.35 -1.92 -1.08
N ALA A 98 8.38 -2.20 -1.95
CA ALA A 98 8.52 -1.98 -3.40
C ALA A 98 8.82 -0.51 -3.71
N GLU A 99 8.14 0.44 -3.08
CA GLU A 99 8.44 1.85 -3.28
C GLU A 99 9.86 2.24 -2.88
N MET A 100 10.31 1.79 -1.70
CA MET A 100 11.66 2.08 -1.20
C MET A 100 12.74 1.45 -2.10
N VAL A 101 12.56 0.20 -2.51
CA VAL A 101 13.52 -0.49 -3.40
C VAL A 101 13.56 0.15 -4.79
N PHE A 102 12.42 0.57 -5.33
CA PHE A 102 12.40 1.32 -6.59
C PHE A 102 13.21 2.61 -6.49
N GLU A 103 13.05 3.35 -5.39
CA GLU A 103 13.77 4.59 -5.15
C GLU A 103 15.29 4.35 -5.06
N ASP A 104 15.71 3.27 -4.40
CA ASP A 104 17.11 2.85 -4.33
C ASP A 104 17.66 2.50 -5.72
N ILE A 105 16.93 1.68 -6.50
CA ILE A 105 17.31 1.33 -7.88
C ILE A 105 17.43 2.58 -8.74
N TYR A 106 16.46 3.49 -8.66
CA TYR A 106 16.47 4.74 -9.42
C TYR A 106 17.69 5.59 -9.08
N LYS A 107 17.97 5.80 -7.79
CA LYS A 107 19.14 6.57 -7.34
C LYS A 107 20.45 5.93 -7.79
N GLU A 108 20.55 4.60 -7.66
CA GLU A 108 21.74 3.84 -8.04
C GLU A 108 22.02 3.90 -9.54
N GLU A 109 21.00 3.78 -10.38
CA GLU A 109 21.15 3.73 -11.84
C GLU A 109 21.35 5.12 -12.44
N MET A 110 20.57 6.11 -11.99
CA MET A 110 20.55 7.41 -12.63
C MET A 110 21.79 8.25 -12.31
N ARG A 111 22.26 8.25 -11.04
CA ARG A 111 23.45 8.99 -10.54
C ARG A 111 23.65 10.34 -11.23
N THR A 112 22.58 11.12 -11.36
CA THR A 112 22.56 12.39 -12.09
C THR A 112 21.77 13.43 -11.31
N ASN A 113 22.23 14.67 -11.38
CA ASN A 113 21.52 15.83 -10.82
C ASN A 113 20.59 16.47 -11.87
N GLN A 114 20.44 15.84 -13.05
CA GLN A 114 19.58 16.34 -14.12
C GLN A 114 18.17 15.78 -14.07
N LEU A 115 17.92 14.79 -13.21
CA LEU A 115 16.63 14.11 -13.10
C LEU A 115 16.29 13.88 -11.63
N ASP A 116 15.30 14.60 -11.15
CA ASP A 116 14.88 14.55 -9.75
C ASP A 116 13.62 13.69 -9.60
N LEU A 117 13.70 12.69 -8.72
CA LEU A 117 12.56 11.86 -8.34
C LEU A 117 11.83 12.53 -7.16
N VAL A 118 10.65 13.08 -7.41
CA VAL A 118 9.83 13.74 -6.40
C VAL A 118 8.78 12.78 -5.87
N ASP A 119 8.81 12.54 -4.57
CA ASP A 119 7.84 11.73 -3.82
C ASP A 119 6.48 12.45 -3.71
N LEU A 120 5.42 11.77 -4.14
CA LEU A 120 4.04 12.25 -4.06
C LEU A 120 3.12 11.31 -3.27
N ARG A 121 3.66 10.29 -2.60
CA ARG A 121 2.87 9.25 -1.91
C ARG A 121 1.94 9.81 -0.82
N GLU A 122 2.37 10.87 -0.12
CA GLU A 122 1.57 11.53 0.91
C GLU A 122 0.28 12.19 0.36
N SER A 123 0.23 12.47 -0.95
CA SER A 123 -0.93 13.13 -1.57
C SER A 123 -2.16 12.23 -1.71
N ARG A 124 -2.05 10.94 -1.36
CA ARG A 124 -3.09 9.90 -1.56
C ARG A 124 -3.60 9.84 -3.00
N SER A 125 -2.76 10.29 -3.94
CA SER A 125 -2.95 10.12 -5.37
C SER A 125 -2.52 8.71 -5.77
N ASP A 126 -3.04 8.21 -6.88
CA ASP A 126 -2.46 7.12 -7.64
C ASP A 126 -1.24 7.62 -8.44
N THR A 127 -0.35 8.35 -7.81
CA THR A 127 0.97 8.71 -8.36
C THR A 127 1.90 8.70 -7.19
N ASP A 128 2.87 7.80 -7.24
CA ASP A 128 3.81 7.62 -6.13
C ASP A 128 4.98 8.56 -6.34
N TYR A 129 5.43 8.70 -7.58
CA TYR A 129 6.52 9.58 -7.93
C TYR A 129 6.25 10.40 -9.19
N ARG A 130 6.94 11.53 -9.27
CA ARG A 130 7.05 12.34 -10.47
C ARG A 130 8.53 12.60 -10.74
N VAL A 131 8.95 12.40 -11.99
CA VAL A 131 10.32 12.72 -12.39
C VAL A 131 10.36 14.11 -13.01
N LEU A 132 11.23 14.97 -12.48
CA LEU A 132 11.51 16.31 -13.00
C LEU A 132 12.86 16.31 -13.71
N ASN A 133 13.04 17.18 -14.70
CA ASN A 133 14.37 17.46 -15.26
C ASN A 133 15.10 18.56 -14.47
N GLY A 134 16.35 18.84 -14.84
CA GLY A 134 17.18 19.86 -14.19
C GLY A 134 16.67 21.30 -14.28
N SER A 135 15.59 21.57 -15.04
CA SER A 135 14.88 22.86 -15.00
C SER A 135 13.62 22.83 -14.12
N GLY A 136 13.42 21.77 -13.33
CA GLY A 136 12.23 21.54 -12.51
C GLY A 136 10.97 21.18 -13.30
N ARG A 137 11.07 20.87 -14.60
CA ARG A 137 9.91 20.53 -15.44
C ARG A 137 9.58 19.04 -15.31
N PRO A 138 8.31 18.66 -15.12
CA PRO A 138 7.92 17.26 -15.06
C PRO A 138 8.08 16.56 -16.42
N ILE A 139 8.60 15.33 -16.38
CA ILE A 139 8.86 14.47 -17.56
C ILE A 139 7.85 13.33 -17.62
N TYR A 140 7.60 12.64 -16.49
CA TYR A 140 6.57 11.61 -16.39
C TYR A 140 6.10 11.40 -14.95
N ARG A 141 4.95 10.75 -14.82
CA ARG A 141 4.38 10.21 -13.58
C ARG A 141 4.70 8.74 -13.47
N LEU A 142 4.84 8.27 -12.25
CA LEU A 142 5.12 6.87 -11.97
C LEU A 142 4.24 6.38 -10.82
N ASN A 143 3.73 5.16 -10.98
CA ASN A 143 3.10 4.42 -9.91
C ASN A 143 3.62 2.99 -9.90
N ILE A 144 3.89 2.49 -8.70
CA ILE A 144 4.50 1.20 -8.44
C ILE A 144 3.39 0.18 -8.20
N LYS A 145 3.53 -0.96 -8.84
CA LYS A 145 2.63 -2.10 -8.75
C LYS A 145 3.42 -3.32 -8.32
N PHE A 146 3.09 -3.83 -7.15
CA PHE A 146 3.60 -5.10 -6.69
C PHE A 146 2.69 -6.24 -7.15
N HIS A 147 3.29 -7.31 -7.68
CA HIS A 147 2.62 -8.52 -8.10
C HIS A 147 3.08 -9.70 -7.22
N GLY A 148 2.25 -10.04 -6.23
CA GLY A 148 2.58 -10.97 -5.14
C GLY A 148 2.05 -12.38 -5.27
N SER A 149 1.38 -12.72 -6.38
CA SER A 149 0.65 -13.98 -6.49
C SER A 149 0.51 -14.44 -7.93
N ARG A 150 0.84 -15.70 -8.20
CA ARG A 150 0.63 -16.30 -9.53
C ARG A 150 -0.84 -16.35 -9.89
N PHE A 151 -1.18 -15.92 -11.11
CA PHE A 151 -2.47 -16.30 -11.70
C PHE A 151 -2.38 -17.75 -12.21
N ARG A 152 -2.59 -18.72 -11.30
CA ARG A 152 -2.32 -20.16 -11.55
C ARG A 152 -3.01 -20.73 -12.79
N ARG A 153 -4.19 -20.21 -13.16
CA ARG A 153 -4.95 -20.63 -14.36
C ARG A 153 -4.71 -19.73 -15.58
N ALA A 154 -3.65 -18.92 -15.59
CA ALA A 154 -3.35 -18.00 -16.68
C ALA A 154 -3.30 -18.69 -18.05
N ALA A 155 -2.74 -19.90 -18.11
CA ALA A 155 -2.62 -20.64 -19.36
C ALA A 155 -3.99 -20.98 -19.97
N GLU A 156 -4.94 -21.37 -19.11
CA GLU A 156 -6.31 -21.71 -19.51
C GLU A 156 -7.15 -20.46 -19.80
N LEU A 157 -7.03 -19.44 -18.95
CA LEU A 157 -7.98 -18.33 -18.94
C LEU A 157 -7.55 -17.14 -19.79
N VAL A 158 -6.25 -16.93 -19.98
CA VAL A 158 -5.71 -15.78 -20.74
C VAL A 158 -4.50 -16.14 -21.61
N THR A 159 -4.25 -17.43 -21.83
CA THR A 159 -3.18 -17.94 -22.71
C THR A 159 -1.78 -17.43 -22.37
N LEU A 160 -1.51 -17.21 -21.08
CA LEU A 160 -0.21 -16.78 -20.55
C LEU A 160 0.38 -17.81 -19.60
N SER A 161 1.70 -17.82 -19.43
CA SER A 161 2.32 -18.60 -18.35
C SER A 161 1.98 -17.98 -16.99
N PRO A 162 1.63 -18.76 -15.94
CA PRO A 162 1.45 -18.24 -14.58
C PRO A 162 2.65 -17.48 -14.00
N ASP A 163 3.87 -17.82 -14.45
CA ASP A 163 5.11 -17.16 -14.02
C ASP A 163 5.43 -15.90 -14.84
N ASP A 164 4.67 -15.65 -15.90
CA ASP A 164 4.82 -14.52 -16.82
C ASP A 164 3.48 -13.77 -16.96
N CYS A 165 2.67 -13.71 -15.90
CA CYS A 165 1.33 -13.13 -15.98
C CYS A 165 1.10 -12.10 -14.88
N PHE A 166 1.02 -10.84 -15.29
CA PHE A 166 0.69 -9.71 -14.43
C PHE A 166 -0.71 -9.20 -14.73
N ALA A 167 -1.52 -8.96 -13.70
CA ALA A 167 -2.86 -8.40 -13.83
C ALA A 167 -2.88 -6.91 -13.41
N LEU A 168 -3.44 -6.06 -14.26
CA LEU A 168 -3.69 -4.66 -13.95
C LEU A 168 -5.14 -4.30 -14.23
N ALA A 169 -5.80 -3.72 -13.23
CA ALA A 169 -7.17 -3.29 -13.34
C ALA A 169 -7.35 -2.25 -14.46
N THR A 170 -8.31 -2.51 -15.34
CA THR A 170 -8.60 -1.68 -16.52
C THR A 170 -8.94 -0.23 -16.16
N TYR A 171 -9.59 0.00 -15.01
CA TYR A 171 -9.88 1.35 -14.55
C TYR A 171 -8.62 2.13 -14.14
N LYS A 172 -7.54 1.46 -13.69
CA LYS A 172 -6.25 2.09 -13.38
C LYS A 172 -5.56 2.55 -14.66
N ILE A 173 -5.64 1.75 -15.73
CA ILE A 173 -5.18 2.14 -17.07
C ILE A 173 -5.95 3.38 -17.55
N TYR A 174 -7.28 3.36 -17.43
CA TYR A 174 -8.12 4.52 -17.78
C TYR A 174 -7.78 5.77 -16.96
N GLY A 175 -7.62 5.63 -15.64
CA GLY A 175 -7.28 6.74 -14.75
C GLY A 175 -5.90 7.34 -15.04
N ALA A 176 -4.92 6.52 -15.42
CA ALA A 176 -3.62 6.99 -15.88
C ALA A 176 -3.73 7.81 -17.18
N LEU A 177 -4.47 7.31 -18.18
CA LEU A 177 -4.70 8.02 -19.45
C LEU A 177 -5.44 9.35 -19.26
N GLN A 178 -6.40 9.43 -18.33
CA GLN A 178 -7.06 10.68 -17.99
C GLN A 178 -6.08 11.72 -17.44
N LYS A 179 -5.11 11.30 -16.62
CA LYS A 179 -4.05 12.19 -16.12
C LYS A 179 -3.10 12.62 -17.22
N GLU A 180 -2.69 11.71 -18.09
CA GLU A 180 -1.87 12.05 -19.26
C GLU A 180 -2.56 13.11 -20.11
N ALA A 181 -3.84 12.94 -20.41
CA ALA A 181 -4.60 13.90 -21.22
C ALA A 181 -4.73 15.27 -20.54
N LYS A 182 -4.97 15.29 -19.21
CA LYS A 182 -5.16 16.53 -18.45
C LYS A 182 -3.87 17.35 -18.35
N GLU A 183 -2.73 16.71 -18.16
CA GLU A 183 -1.45 17.38 -17.86
C GLU A 183 -0.44 17.34 -19.02
N GLN A 184 -0.76 16.60 -20.09
CA GLN A 184 0.16 16.34 -21.21
C GLN A 184 1.49 15.74 -20.70
N LEU A 185 1.38 14.85 -19.71
CA LEU A 185 2.50 14.25 -19.01
C LEU A 185 2.37 12.73 -19.04
N PRO A 186 3.31 12.00 -19.65
CA PRO A 186 3.29 10.54 -19.70
C PRO A 186 3.16 9.88 -18.32
N TYR A 187 2.52 8.72 -18.29
CA TYR A 187 2.28 7.94 -17.08
C TYR A 187 2.83 6.52 -17.25
N ILE A 188 3.64 6.11 -16.29
CA ILE A 188 4.26 4.78 -16.23
C ILE A 188 3.76 4.01 -15.00
N PHE A 189 3.54 2.72 -15.19
CA PHE A 189 3.51 1.73 -14.13
C PHE A 189 4.89 1.07 -14.01
N ALA A 190 5.51 1.12 -12.83
CA ALA A 190 6.67 0.31 -12.51
C ALA A 190 6.20 -0.95 -11.79
N ILE A 191 6.54 -2.13 -12.29
CA ILE A 191 6.02 -3.41 -11.83
C ILE A 191 7.16 -4.23 -11.25
N VAL A 192 6.94 -4.79 -10.06
CA VAL A 192 7.84 -5.77 -9.45
C VAL A 192 7.07 -7.04 -9.14
N GLY A 193 7.64 -8.18 -9.50
CA GLY A 193 7.02 -9.49 -9.31
C GLY A 193 7.83 -10.38 -8.39
N ASP A 194 7.23 -10.77 -7.27
CA ASP A 194 7.65 -11.95 -6.52
C ASP A 194 6.39 -12.77 -6.21
N PRO A 195 6.12 -13.84 -7.00
CA PRO A 195 4.87 -14.60 -6.92
C PRO A 195 4.67 -15.36 -5.60
N GLU A 196 5.71 -15.43 -4.76
CA GLU A 196 5.73 -16.14 -3.49
C GLU A 196 5.87 -15.17 -2.29
N LEU A 197 5.65 -13.87 -2.53
CA LEU A 197 5.70 -12.81 -1.51
C LEU A 197 4.37 -12.05 -1.47
N GLY A 198 3.27 -12.78 -1.26
CA GLY A 198 1.95 -12.18 -1.07
C GLY A 198 1.76 -11.56 0.32
N GLY A 199 0.70 -10.77 0.48
CA GLY A 199 0.35 -10.17 1.77
C GLY A 199 0.08 -11.19 2.89
N GLU A 200 -0.34 -12.41 2.55
CA GLU A 200 -0.47 -13.52 3.51
C GLU A 200 0.91 -13.95 4.05
N VAL A 201 1.87 -14.23 3.16
CA VAL A 201 3.22 -14.67 3.53
C VAL A 201 3.97 -13.67 4.39
N VAL A 202 3.83 -12.37 4.08
CA VAL A 202 4.44 -11.30 4.89
C VAL A 202 3.64 -11.06 6.15
N GLY A 203 2.32 -11.10 6.07
CA GLY A 203 1.43 -10.94 7.21
C GLY A 203 1.67 -12.00 8.30
N ASP A 204 1.94 -13.25 7.93
CA ASP A 204 2.21 -14.36 8.86
C ASP A 204 3.47 -14.16 9.71
N GLN A 205 4.34 -13.23 9.34
CA GLN A 205 5.55 -12.88 10.10
C GLN A 205 5.32 -11.71 11.06
N LEU A 206 4.17 -11.03 11.00
CA LEU A 206 3.85 -9.89 11.85
C LEU A 206 3.49 -10.34 13.27
N ASP A 207 3.89 -9.53 14.25
CA ASP A 207 3.56 -9.70 15.67
C ASP A 207 2.04 -9.74 15.90
N ASP A 208 1.59 -10.75 16.65
CA ASP A 208 0.17 -11.01 16.91
C ASP A 208 -0.51 -9.89 17.70
N HIS A 209 0.20 -9.25 18.64
CA HIS A 209 -0.36 -8.14 19.41
C HIS A 209 -0.61 -6.93 18.51
N VAL A 210 0.34 -6.60 17.62
CA VAL A 210 0.18 -5.49 16.65
C VAL A 210 -0.99 -5.75 15.70
N VAL A 211 -1.05 -6.96 15.12
CA VAL A 211 -2.14 -7.35 14.20
C VAL A 211 -3.49 -7.30 14.90
N THR A 212 -3.57 -7.81 16.13
CA THR A 212 -4.84 -7.90 16.85
C THR A 212 -5.30 -6.52 17.34
N ALA A 213 -4.38 -5.65 17.79
CA ALA A 213 -4.68 -4.25 18.10
C ALA A 213 -5.18 -3.49 16.86
N ALA A 214 -4.52 -3.67 15.71
CA ALA A 214 -4.97 -3.09 14.45
C ALA A 214 -6.36 -3.62 14.05
N ALA A 215 -6.63 -4.92 14.24
CA ALA A 215 -7.93 -5.52 13.93
C ALA A 215 -9.07 -4.90 14.75
N LEU A 216 -8.86 -4.63 16.05
CA LEU A 216 -9.84 -3.91 16.88
C LEU A 216 -10.20 -2.54 16.31
N VAL A 217 -9.19 -1.78 15.87
CA VAL A 217 -9.42 -0.43 15.31
C VAL A 217 -10.07 -0.49 13.93
N VAL A 218 -9.66 -1.44 13.08
CA VAL A 218 -10.27 -1.67 11.76
C VAL A 218 -11.74 -2.09 11.89
N ARG A 219 -12.07 -2.91 12.88
CA ARG A 219 -13.45 -3.34 13.15
C ARG A 219 -14.28 -2.32 13.90
N CYS A 220 -13.65 -1.34 14.57
CA CYS A 220 -14.36 -0.28 15.27
C CYS A 220 -15.28 0.50 14.31
N PRO A 221 -16.61 0.51 14.54
CA PRO A 221 -17.56 1.22 13.68
C PRO A 221 -17.43 2.74 13.81
N LYS A 222 -16.89 3.23 14.93
CA LYS A 222 -16.72 4.65 15.23
C LYS A 222 -15.33 5.18 14.82
N ALA A 223 -14.42 4.32 14.40
CA ALA A 223 -13.07 4.71 14.01
C ALA A 223 -13.07 5.42 12.65
N SER A 224 -12.71 6.70 12.68
CA SER A 224 -12.30 7.47 11.52
C SER A 224 -10.77 7.37 11.34
N GLY A 225 -10.28 7.37 10.10
CA GLY A 225 -8.84 7.36 9.83
C GLY A 225 -8.19 5.98 9.89
N LYS A 226 -8.92 4.91 9.51
CA LYS A 226 -8.38 3.54 9.45
C LYS A 226 -7.13 3.43 8.57
N ARG A 227 -7.12 4.17 7.45
CA ARG A 227 -5.95 4.30 6.60
C ARG A 227 -4.76 4.95 7.30
N ASP A 228 -5.00 5.95 8.16
CA ASP A 228 -3.93 6.61 8.93
C ASP A 228 -3.27 5.62 9.91
N LEU A 229 -4.08 4.73 10.53
CA LEU A 229 -3.57 3.61 11.33
C LEU A 229 -2.74 2.64 10.49
N GLU A 230 -3.30 2.18 9.37
CA GLU A 230 -2.63 1.27 8.44
C GLU A 230 -1.25 1.81 8.02
N ASP A 231 -1.20 3.08 7.59
CA ASP A 231 0.03 3.78 7.23
C ASP A 231 1.01 3.87 8.42
N SER A 232 0.51 4.17 9.63
CA SER A 232 1.33 4.29 10.84
C SER A 232 1.94 2.94 11.26
N VAL A 233 1.17 1.85 11.21
CA VAL A 233 1.66 0.50 11.51
C VAL A 233 2.78 0.12 10.53
N VAL A 234 2.58 0.37 9.23
CA VAL A 234 3.62 0.07 8.23
C VAL A 234 4.87 0.90 8.45
N ASN A 235 4.74 2.21 8.73
CA ASN A 235 5.89 3.07 9.02
C ASN A 235 6.64 2.60 10.27
N TYR A 236 5.93 2.23 11.33
CA TYR A 236 6.54 1.66 12.53
C TYR A 236 7.34 0.39 12.23
N LEU A 237 6.78 -0.54 11.45
CA LEU A 237 7.49 -1.78 11.06
C LEU A 237 8.77 -1.48 10.26
N VAL A 238 8.75 -0.43 9.43
CA VAL A 238 9.93 0.04 8.69
C VAL A 238 10.96 0.69 9.61
N GLU A 239 10.52 1.62 10.48
CA GLU A 239 11.41 2.39 11.37
C GLU A 239 12.05 1.54 12.47
N SER A 240 11.39 0.45 12.86
CA SER A 240 11.87 -0.50 13.87
C SER A 240 12.72 -1.64 13.30
N ASP A 241 12.99 -1.65 11.99
CA ASP A 241 13.67 -2.75 11.29
C ASP A 241 13.03 -4.12 11.59
N ASP A 242 11.69 -4.17 11.55
CA ASP A 242 10.93 -5.40 11.83
C ASP A 242 11.37 -6.54 10.90
N GLN A 243 11.37 -7.79 11.41
CA GLN A 243 11.85 -8.94 10.64
C GLN A 243 11.02 -9.19 9.38
N ALA A 244 9.70 -8.99 9.42
CA ALA A 244 8.85 -9.14 8.25
C ALA A 244 9.20 -8.08 7.19
N TYR A 245 9.50 -6.86 7.62
CA TYR A 245 9.98 -5.78 6.76
C TYR A 245 11.32 -6.14 6.10
N LEU A 246 12.33 -6.50 6.89
CA LEU A 246 13.66 -6.83 6.38
C LEU A 246 13.62 -8.01 5.40
N ALA A 247 12.86 -9.05 5.72
CA ALA A 247 12.71 -10.22 4.87
C ALA A 247 12.01 -9.87 3.54
N ALA A 248 10.93 -9.10 3.59
CA ALA A 248 10.21 -8.66 2.39
C ALA A 248 11.08 -7.77 1.50
N ARG A 249 11.76 -6.77 2.08
CA ARG A 249 12.67 -5.87 1.37
C ARG A 249 13.78 -6.65 0.66
N ALA A 250 14.46 -7.56 1.35
CA ALA A 250 15.55 -8.35 0.78
C ALA A 250 15.13 -9.24 -0.40
N ARG A 251 13.86 -9.67 -0.44
CA ARG A 251 13.31 -10.40 -1.60
C ARG A 251 13.01 -9.47 -2.77
N ILE A 252 12.39 -8.33 -2.50
CA ILE A 252 12.05 -7.31 -3.52
C ILE A 252 13.30 -6.71 -4.17
N GLU A 253 14.39 -6.54 -3.43
CA GLU A 253 15.69 -6.11 -3.96
C GLU A 253 16.26 -7.06 -5.02
N ARG A 254 15.91 -8.36 -4.95
CA ARG A 254 16.36 -9.40 -5.89
C ARG A 254 15.34 -9.72 -6.98
N ALA A 255 14.15 -9.15 -6.90
CA ALA A 255 13.06 -9.41 -7.82
C ALA A 255 13.28 -8.71 -9.17
N ASP A 256 12.64 -9.23 -10.21
CA ASP A 256 12.66 -8.61 -11.52
C ASP A 256 11.69 -7.42 -11.56
N TRP A 257 12.20 -6.31 -12.12
CA TRP A 257 11.48 -5.05 -12.26
C TRP A 257 11.20 -4.74 -13.73
N TYR A 258 9.99 -4.26 -14.00
CA TYR A 258 9.48 -3.96 -15.32
C TYR A 258 8.77 -2.61 -15.34
N VAL A 259 8.55 -2.10 -16.54
CA VAL A 259 7.89 -0.83 -16.84
C VAL A 259 6.82 -1.09 -17.89
N LEU A 260 5.67 -0.44 -17.71
CA LEU A 260 4.56 -0.40 -18.66
C LEU A 260 4.06 1.03 -18.78
N SER A 261 4.12 1.64 -19.97
CA SER A 261 3.47 2.93 -20.21
C SER A 261 1.95 2.78 -20.26
N ALA A 262 1.21 3.82 -19.83
CA ALA A 262 -0.25 3.82 -19.91
C ALA A 262 -0.74 3.67 -21.37
N ARG A 263 0.02 4.19 -22.34
CA ARG A 263 -0.25 4.04 -23.78
C ARG A 263 -0.06 2.61 -24.27
N ARG A 264 1.04 1.95 -23.93
CA ARG A 264 1.23 0.52 -24.22
C ARG A 264 0.11 -0.32 -23.61
N ALA A 265 -0.23 -0.06 -22.35
CA ALA A 265 -1.33 -0.73 -21.67
C ALA A 265 -2.67 -0.54 -22.41
N GLN A 266 -2.95 0.67 -22.91
CA GLN A 266 -4.13 0.97 -23.70
C GLN A 266 -4.15 0.22 -25.04
N THR A 267 -3.02 0.23 -25.76
CA THR A 267 -2.88 -0.44 -27.07
C THR A 267 -3.13 -1.93 -26.90
N LEU A 268 -2.44 -2.57 -25.96
CA LEU A 268 -2.61 -3.99 -25.65
C LEU A 268 -4.03 -4.32 -25.19
N LEU A 269 -4.63 -3.48 -24.34
CA LEU A 269 -6.02 -3.67 -23.91
C LEU A 269 -6.98 -3.67 -25.09
N ARG A 270 -6.77 -2.83 -26.11
CA ARG A 270 -7.61 -2.79 -27.31
C ARG A 270 -7.37 -3.99 -28.23
N GLU A 271 -6.11 -4.33 -28.46
CA GLU A 271 -5.71 -5.41 -29.37
C GLU A 271 -6.05 -6.80 -28.81
N LYS A 272 -5.94 -6.96 -27.49
CA LYS A 272 -6.03 -8.26 -26.79
C LYS A 272 -7.25 -8.34 -25.88
N LEU A 273 -8.23 -7.46 -26.03
CA LEU A 273 -9.37 -7.30 -25.13
C LEU A 273 -10.05 -8.65 -24.81
N PHE A 274 -10.40 -9.40 -25.85
CA PHE A 274 -11.09 -10.67 -25.69
C PHE A 274 -10.15 -11.81 -25.26
N GLU A 275 -8.84 -11.71 -25.52
CA GLU A 275 -7.84 -12.74 -25.19
C GLU A 275 -7.29 -12.62 -23.77
N ARG A 276 -7.27 -11.42 -23.20
CA ARG A 276 -6.58 -11.17 -21.92
C ARG A 276 -7.40 -10.45 -20.85
N VAL A 277 -8.64 -10.04 -21.16
CA VAL A 277 -9.63 -9.64 -20.15
C VAL A 277 -10.65 -10.76 -19.97
N TYR A 278 -10.31 -11.75 -19.15
CA TYR A 278 -11.13 -12.95 -18.92
C TYR A 278 -12.56 -12.59 -18.48
N ALA A 279 -12.71 -11.56 -17.66
CA ALA A 279 -13.99 -11.10 -17.13
C ALA A 279 -15.05 -10.86 -18.22
N LEU A 280 -14.65 -10.40 -19.41
CA LEU A 280 -15.58 -10.13 -20.51
C LEU A 280 -16.19 -11.39 -21.13
N ARG A 281 -15.59 -12.57 -20.90
CA ARG A 281 -16.11 -13.85 -21.36
C ARG A 281 -17.16 -14.44 -20.42
N ILE A 282 -17.30 -13.88 -19.21
CA ILE A 282 -18.18 -14.40 -18.18
C ILE A 282 -19.42 -13.53 -18.07
N ARG A 283 -20.56 -14.11 -18.46
CA ARG A 283 -21.86 -13.45 -18.31
C ARG A 283 -22.14 -13.18 -16.84
N GLY A 284 -22.34 -11.90 -16.49
CA GLY A 284 -22.61 -11.49 -15.12
C GLY A 284 -21.40 -11.61 -14.20
N PHE A 285 -20.17 -11.45 -14.71
CA PHE A 285 -18.91 -11.52 -13.96
C PHE A 285 -18.98 -10.84 -12.58
N ALA A 286 -19.44 -9.58 -12.52
CA ALA A 286 -19.56 -8.84 -11.27
C ALA A 286 -20.46 -9.53 -10.22
N LYS A 287 -21.52 -10.23 -10.66
CA LYS A 287 -22.39 -11.01 -9.75
C LYS A 287 -21.71 -12.31 -9.33
N VAL A 288 -21.07 -13.01 -10.26
CA VAL A 288 -20.38 -14.30 -10.01
C VAL A 288 -19.21 -14.11 -9.05
N PHE A 289 -18.42 -13.05 -9.24
CA PHE A 289 -17.21 -12.75 -8.49
C PHE A 289 -17.40 -11.59 -7.50
N ARG A 290 -18.63 -11.32 -7.08
CA ARG A 290 -18.97 -10.37 -5.98
C ARG A 290 -18.29 -8.99 -6.09
N GLY A 291 -18.25 -8.44 -7.31
CA GLY A 291 -17.68 -7.12 -7.57
C GLY A 291 -16.16 -7.10 -7.80
N ALA A 292 -15.54 -8.24 -8.13
CA ALA A 292 -14.13 -8.29 -8.54
C ALA A 292 -13.81 -7.29 -9.66
N GLU A 293 -12.58 -6.76 -9.64
CA GLU A 293 -12.08 -5.82 -10.63
C GLU A 293 -12.03 -6.46 -12.04
N LEU A 294 -12.20 -5.63 -13.07
CA LEU A 294 -11.96 -6.07 -14.45
C LEU A 294 -10.48 -5.87 -14.77
N ASP A 295 -9.74 -6.98 -14.79
CA ASP A 295 -8.29 -6.96 -15.00
C ASP A 295 -7.89 -7.31 -16.43
N MET A 296 -6.91 -6.56 -16.94
CA MET A 296 -6.14 -6.89 -18.13
C MET A 296 -4.88 -7.63 -17.72
N HIS A 297 -4.60 -8.75 -18.40
CA HIS A 297 -3.44 -9.60 -18.11
C HIS A 297 -2.32 -9.34 -19.13
N PHE A 298 -1.11 -9.11 -18.64
CA PHE A 298 0.09 -8.78 -19.41
C PHE A 298 1.14 -9.87 -19.23
N SER A 299 1.93 -10.09 -20.28
CA SER A 299 3.15 -10.88 -20.24
C SER A 299 4.30 -10.01 -19.75
N LEU A 300 4.92 -10.37 -18.63
CA LEU A 300 6.05 -9.59 -18.08
C LEU A 300 7.21 -9.53 -19.09
N SER A 301 7.46 -10.64 -19.80
CA SER A 301 8.57 -10.78 -20.73
C SER A 301 8.30 -10.25 -22.14
N GLN A 302 7.05 -10.25 -22.62
CA GLN A 302 6.70 -9.86 -23.99
C GLN A 302 6.07 -8.48 -24.10
N ASP A 303 5.31 -8.05 -23.09
CA ASP A 303 4.52 -6.82 -23.17
C ASP A 303 5.18 -5.64 -22.50
N LEU A 304 6.08 -5.88 -21.55
CA LEU A 304 6.70 -4.90 -20.67
C LEU A 304 8.20 -4.76 -20.94
N THR A 305 8.76 -3.62 -20.53
CA THR A 305 10.19 -3.33 -20.64
C THR A 305 10.88 -3.53 -19.29
N PRO A 306 12.02 -4.24 -19.19
CA PRO A 306 12.78 -4.30 -17.94
C PRO A 306 13.17 -2.91 -17.42
N LEU A 307 13.02 -2.66 -16.12
CA LEU A 307 13.23 -1.34 -15.50
C LEU A 307 14.65 -0.80 -15.76
N ARG A 308 15.68 -1.63 -15.56
CA ARG A 308 17.07 -1.20 -15.80
C ARG A 308 17.32 -0.85 -17.27
N THR A 309 16.66 -1.54 -18.21
CA THR A 309 16.70 -1.17 -19.64
C THR A 309 16.06 0.21 -19.86
N PHE A 310 14.88 0.46 -19.29
CA PHE A 310 14.22 1.76 -19.36
C PHE A 310 15.08 2.89 -18.79
N LEU A 311 15.63 2.70 -17.58
CA LEU A 311 16.48 3.71 -16.92
C LEU A 311 17.76 3.98 -17.71
N ARG A 312 18.37 2.94 -18.31
CA ARG A 312 19.52 3.10 -19.21
C ARG A 312 19.18 3.95 -20.43
N ILE A 313 18.06 3.67 -21.12
CA ILE A 313 17.61 4.49 -22.26
C ILE A 313 17.39 5.94 -21.83
N LEU A 314 16.75 6.16 -20.68
CA LEU A 314 16.53 7.51 -20.15
C LEU A 314 17.84 8.25 -19.90
N LYS A 315 18.86 7.56 -19.37
CA LYS A 315 20.17 8.11 -19.04
C LYS A 315 21.03 8.37 -20.28
N GLU A 316 21.07 7.43 -21.23
CA GLU A 316 21.98 7.44 -22.36
C GLU A 316 21.40 8.14 -23.60
N GLU A 317 20.10 7.93 -23.88
CA GLU A 317 19.43 8.49 -25.06
C GLU A 317 18.57 9.73 -24.73
N GLY A 318 18.34 9.98 -23.44
CA GLY A 318 17.72 11.19 -22.94
C GLY A 318 16.19 11.21 -22.94
N GLN A 319 15.64 12.25 -22.30
CA GLN A 319 14.20 12.41 -22.04
C GLN A 319 13.32 12.39 -23.30
N THR A 320 13.81 12.94 -24.42
CA THR A 320 13.04 13.04 -25.66
C THR A 320 12.76 11.66 -26.26
N LYS A 321 13.78 10.79 -26.26
CA LYS A 321 13.63 9.42 -26.76
C LYS A 321 12.58 8.66 -25.95
N VAL A 322 12.71 8.71 -24.62
CA VAL A 322 11.79 8.03 -23.71
C VAL A 322 10.36 8.57 -23.83
N ALA A 323 10.18 9.88 -23.96
CA ALA A 323 8.86 10.48 -24.18
C ALA A 323 8.20 10.00 -25.48
N VAL A 324 8.97 9.88 -26.57
CA VAL A 324 8.47 9.33 -27.84
C VAL A 324 8.06 7.87 -27.68
N MET A 325 8.90 7.04 -27.07
CA MET A 325 8.59 5.63 -26.84
C MET A 325 7.33 5.44 -25.99
N MET A 326 7.17 6.24 -24.92
CA MET A 326 5.95 6.22 -24.10
C MET A 326 4.72 6.63 -24.90
N THR A 327 4.83 7.66 -25.74
CA THR A 327 3.70 8.18 -26.53
C THR A 327 3.25 7.18 -27.60
N ASN A 328 4.21 6.47 -28.22
CA ASN A 328 3.96 5.45 -29.22
C ASN A 328 3.46 4.13 -28.61
N GLY A 329 3.65 3.92 -27.30
CA GLY A 329 3.36 2.65 -26.65
C GLY A 329 4.40 1.58 -26.96
N ASP A 330 5.68 1.97 -27.00
CA ASP A 330 6.84 1.08 -27.16
C ASP A 330 7.45 0.65 -25.81
N LEU A 331 6.90 1.16 -24.69
CA LEU A 331 7.37 0.92 -23.31
C LEU A 331 6.31 0.25 -22.44
#